data_AF-A0A4Y8CWS2-F1
#
_entry.id   AF-A0A4Y8CWS2-F1
#
_cell.length_a   1.000
_cell.length_b   1.000
_cell.length_c   1.000
_cell.angle_alpha   90.00
_cell.angle_beta   90.00
_cell.angle_gamma   90.00
#
_symmetry.space_group_name_H-M   'P 1'
#
loop_
_entity.id
_entity.type
_entity.pdbx_description
1 polymer ?
#
loop_
_entity_poly.entity_id
_entity_poly.type
_entity_poly.pdbx_seq_one_letter_code
_entity_poly.pdbx_strand_id
1 'polypeptide(L)'
;MGKIVSRADGVFLWLKLVLQEIIRGLTNRDTFQDLEERMEVVPQDLEELFSSMLDSIDSFYSKKAAMIFLIVRAAIMSKKNEKTLDTLSLTFALDYETHRIATVKFNLQELRNRNVEIGDHLKARCAGLLEIGRRYSPGFEYLGYRVLHLHRSVREYLERQDVHRRLSNQILEPDFEPYTPLVCSYVKEPKISEARRNILNQLSGLSLFMATVLHYAHEADIARSNA
;
A
#
# COMPACT_ATOMS: atom_id res chain seq x y z
N MET A 1 12.30 -25.54 18.02
CA MET A 1 11.01 -25.80 17.34
C MET A 1 9.79 -25.72 18.27
N GLY A 2 9.73 -26.46 19.39
CA GLY A 2 8.56 -26.43 20.30
C GLY A 2 8.19 -25.04 20.85
N LYS A 3 9.18 -24.24 21.28
CA LYS A 3 8.97 -22.84 21.74
C LYS A 3 8.33 -21.92 20.69
N ILE A 4 8.66 -22.13 19.42
CA ILE A 4 8.16 -21.30 18.31
C ILE A 4 6.67 -21.60 18.07
N VAL A 5 6.32 -22.88 18.04
CA VAL A 5 4.94 -23.33 17.83
C VAL A 5 4.06 -22.97 19.02
N SER A 6 4.56 -23.05 20.26
CA SER A 6 3.81 -22.67 21.45
C SER A 6 3.61 -21.16 21.59
N ARG A 7 4.56 -20.34 21.10
CA ARG A 7 4.45 -18.86 21.15
C ARG A 7 3.63 -18.25 20.04
N ALA A 8 3.53 -18.94 18.90
CA ALA A 8 2.72 -18.45 17.80
C ALA A 8 1.23 -18.37 18.16
N ASP A 9 0.75 -19.11 19.16
CA ASP A 9 -0.67 -19.16 19.58
C ASP A 9 -1.67 -19.26 18.40
N GLY A 10 -1.31 -20.03 17.37
CA GLY A 10 -2.09 -20.18 16.13
C GLY A 10 -1.97 -19.04 15.11
N VAL A 11 -1.21 -17.99 15.41
CA VAL A 11 -0.98 -16.83 14.55
C VAL A 11 0.20 -17.08 13.61
N PHE A 12 -0.10 -17.65 12.43
CA PHE A 12 0.88 -17.90 11.36
C PHE A 12 1.70 -16.65 10.97
N LEU A 13 1.11 -15.46 11.11
CA LEU A 13 1.78 -14.20 10.83
C LEU A 13 2.97 -13.95 11.76
N TRP A 14 2.83 -14.23 13.06
CA TRP A 14 3.92 -14.07 14.02
C TRP A 14 5.08 -15.01 13.68
N LEU A 15 4.77 -16.26 13.33
CA LEU A 15 5.77 -17.23 12.86
C LEU A 15 6.51 -16.74 11.62
N LYS A 16 5.78 -16.19 10.63
CA LYS A 16 6.38 -15.62 9.40
C LYS A 16 7.36 -14.50 9.74
N LEU A 17 7.03 -13.64 10.70
CA LEU A 17 7.86 -12.50 11.11
C LEU A 17 9.09 -12.94 11.92
N VAL A 18 8.92 -13.90 12.84
CA VAL A 18 10.04 -14.51 13.58
C VAL A 18 11.03 -15.19 12.64
N LEU A 19 10.54 -15.92 11.63
CA LEU A 19 11.42 -16.53 10.62
C LEU A 19 12.19 -15.47 9.83
N GLN A 20 11.59 -14.31 9.54
CA GLN A 20 12.30 -13.20 8.88
C GLN A 20 13.42 -12.63 9.75
N GLU A 21 13.21 -12.46 11.06
CA GLU A 21 14.25 -12.04 11.99
C GLU A 21 15.38 -13.06 12.12
N ILE A 22 15.04 -14.36 12.14
CA ILE A 22 16.05 -15.42 12.14
C ILE A 22 16.89 -15.38 10.85
N ILE A 23 16.25 -15.23 9.69
CA ILE A 23 16.97 -15.12 8.40
C ILE A 23 17.88 -13.89 8.39
N ARG A 24 17.42 -12.75 8.92
CA ARG A 24 18.23 -11.54 9.07
C ARG A 24 19.44 -11.80 9.97
N GLY A 25 19.25 -12.43 11.12
CA GLY A 25 20.35 -12.75 12.04
C GLY A 25 21.36 -13.73 11.43
N LEU A 26 20.89 -14.77 10.73
CA LEU A 26 21.77 -15.69 10.01
C LEU A 26 22.59 -14.97 8.92
N THR A 27 21.99 -14.00 8.23
CA THR A 27 22.69 -13.16 7.25
C THR A 27 23.77 -12.30 7.92
N ASN A 28 23.52 -11.83 9.15
CA ASN A 28 24.46 -11.06 9.97
C ASN A 28 25.51 -11.93 10.68
N ARG A 29 25.43 -13.27 10.56
CA ARG A 29 26.26 -14.25 11.30
C ARG A 29 26.08 -14.20 12.81
N ASP A 30 24.87 -13.88 13.24
CA ASP A 30 24.46 -13.89 14.65
C ASP A 30 24.63 -15.29 15.24
N THR A 31 25.06 -15.35 16.51
CA THR A 31 25.17 -16.61 17.24
C THR A 31 23.80 -17.19 17.55
N PHE A 32 23.74 -18.45 17.99
CA PHE A 32 22.47 -19.04 18.42
C PHE A 32 21.81 -18.26 19.56
N GLN A 33 22.61 -17.71 20.49
CA GLN A 33 22.11 -16.89 21.58
C GLN A 33 21.51 -15.57 21.06
N ASP A 34 22.19 -14.90 20.13
CA ASP A 34 21.68 -13.67 19.50
C ASP A 34 20.34 -13.93 18.77
N LEU A 35 20.22 -15.07 18.09
CA LEU A 35 18.96 -15.47 17.45
C LEU A 35 17.84 -15.71 18.48
N GLU A 36 18.14 -16.36 19.61
CA GLU A 36 17.17 -16.50 20.71
C GLU A 36 16.76 -15.14 21.28
N GLU A 37 17.71 -14.23 21.53
CA GLU A 37 17.45 -12.88 22.03
C GLU A 37 16.59 -12.08 21.05
N ARG A 38 16.87 -12.14 19.73
CA ARG A 38 16.02 -11.52 18.69
C ARG A 38 14.59 -12.03 18.73
N MET A 39 14.40 -13.33 18.96
CA MET A 39 13.07 -13.93 19.06
C MET A 39 12.29 -13.46 20.29
N GLU A 40 12.97 -13.10 21.37
CA GLU A 40 12.35 -12.53 22.58
C GLU A 40 11.92 -11.07 22.36
N VAL A 41 12.57 -10.34 21.46
CA VAL A 41 12.26 -8.92 21.17
C VAL A 41 11.04 -8.77 20.25
N VAL A 42 10.65 -9.81 19.49
CA VAL A 42 9.45 -9.76 18.64
C VAL A 42 8.20 -9.77 19.52
N PRO A 43 7.37 -8.70 19.52
CA PRO A 43 6.16 -8.66 20.34
C PRO A 43 5.23 -9.83 20.04
N GLN A 44 4.66 -10.41 21.09
CA GLN A 44 3.64 -11.47 20.95
C GLN A 44 2.26 -10.89 20.63
N ASP A 45 1.99 -9.68 21.10
CA ASP A 45 0.80 -8.93 20.71
C ASP A 45 0.95 -8.41 19.27
N LEU A 46 -0.06 -8.69 18.43
CA LEU A 46 -0.03 -8.32 17.02
C LEU A 46 -0.08 -6.81 16.81
N GLU A 47 -0.76 -6.05 17.67
CA GLU A 47 -0.83 -4.60 17.52
C GLU A 47 0.49 -3.95 17.89
N GLU A 48 1.12 -4.39 18.98
CA GLU A 48 2.48 -3.97 19.35
C GLU A 48 3.48 -4.30 18.23
N LEU A 49 3.34 -5.48 17.61
CA LEU A 49 4.14 -5.89 16.47
C LEU A 49 3.94 -4.97 15.25
N PHE A 50 2.70 -4.64 14.90
CA PHE A 50 2.46 -3.72 13.77
C PHE A 50 2.92 -2.29 14.08
N SER A 51 2.78 -1.84 15.33
CA SER A 51 3.31 -0.56 15.76
C SER A 51 4.83 -0.52 15.64
N SER A 52 5.52 -1.55 16.12
CA SER A 52 6.99 -1.62 16.04
C SER A 52 7.48 -1.71 14.59
N MET A 53 6.74 -2.39 13.71
CA MET A 53 7.03 -2.39 12.28
C MET A 53 6.88 -0.98 11.67
N LEU A 54 5.85 -0.22 12.04
CA LEU A 54 5.72 1.18 11.62
C LEU A 54 6.86 2.06 12.17
N ASP A 55 7.27 1.83 13.42
CA ASP A 55 8.39 2.56 14.05
C ASP A 55 9.75 2.19 13.44
N SER A 56 9.87 1.00 12.85
CA SER A 56 11.09 0.56 12.16
C SER A 56 11.30 1.21 10.79
N ILE A 57 10.30 1.93 10.28
CA ILE A 57 10.41 2.66 9.00
C ILE A 57 11.43 3.77 9.18
N ASP A 58 12.46 3.77 8.32
CA ASP A 58 13.47 4.82 8.33
C ASP A 58 12.83 6.21 8.29
N SER A 59 13.24 7.09 9.21
CA SER A 59 12.79 8.48 9.29
C SER A 59 12.84 9.21 7.94
N PHE A 60 13.81 8.90 7.09
CA PHE A 60 13.94 9.44 5.73
C PHE A 60 12.76 9.06 4.83
N TYR A 61 12.18 7.87 5.03
CA TYR A 61 11.03 7.37 4.27
C TYR A 61 9.68 7.60 4.94
N SER A 62 9.64 8.04 6.21
CA SER A 62 8.41 8.22 7.01
C SER A 62 7.29 8.93 6.25
N LYS A 63 7.54 10.13 5.71
CA LYS A 63 6.56 10.89 4.91
C LYS A 63 6.02 10.07 3.73
N LYS A 64 6.90 9.44 2.96
CA LYS A 64 6.50 8.65 1.77
C LYS A 64 5.72 7.40 2.17
N ALA A 65 6.10 6.76 3.27
CA ALA A 65 5.39 5.62 3.82
C ALA A 65 3.97 6.02 4.26
N ALA A 66 3.84 7.12 5.00
CA ALA A 66 2.56 7.68 5.42
C ALA A 66 1.64 7.95 4.23
N MET A 67 2.14 8.62 3.18
CA MET A 67 1.37 8.86 1.96
C MET A 67 0.87 7.56 1.32
N ILE A 68 1.74 6.54 1.22
CA ILE A 68 1.36 5.23 0.66
C ILE A 68 0.23 4.60 1.49
N PHE A 69 0.38 4.54 2.82
CA PHE A 69 -0.64 3.95 3.69
C PHE A 69 -1.98 4.69 3.60
N LEU A 70 -1.96 6.02 3.60
CA LEU A 70 -3.17 6.84 3.49
C LEU A 70 -3.87 6.67 2.15
N ILE A 71 -3.13 6.65 1.03
CA ILE A 71 -3.66 6.41 -0.31
C ILE A 71 -4.27 5.01 -0.42
N VAL A 72 -3.56 3.98 0.05
CA VAL A 72 -4.04 2.59 0.03
C VAL A 72 -5.32 2.45 0.86
N ARG A 73 -5.36 3.04 2.06
CA ARG A 73 -6.55 3.03 2.92
C ARG A 73 -7.74 3.71 2.23
N ALA A 74 -7.56 4.92 1.71
CA ALA A 74 -8.63 5.67 1.03
C ALA A 74 -9.19 4.90 -0.17
N ALA A 75 -8.32 4.28 -0.99
CA ALA A 75 -8.74 3.49 -2.14
C ALA A 75 -9.53 2.22 -1.78
N ILE A 76 -9.26 1.64 -0.60
CA ILE A 76 -9.93 0.43 -0.12
C ILE A 76 -11.28 0.75 0.52
N MET A 77 -11.39 1.88 1.22
CA MET A 77 -12.64 2.28 1.87
C MET A 77 -13.69 2.79 0.86
N SER A 78 -13.26 3.41 -0.23
CA SER A 78 -14.14 4.00 -1.25
C SER A 78 -14.92 2.97 -2.07
N LYS A 79 -14.31 1.81 -2.34
CA LYS A 79 -14.86 0.81 -3.25
C LYS A 79 -15.68 -0.23 -2.50
N LYS A 80 -17.02 -0.12 -2.58
CA LYS A 80 -17.95 -1.13 -2.01
C LYS A 80 -17.69 -2.56 -2.51
N ASN A 81 -17.22 -2.73 -3.75
CA ASN A 81 -17.12 -4.04 -4.41
C ASN A 81 -15.69 -4.50 -4.77
N GLU A 82 -14.67 -3.63 -4.71
CA GLU A 82 -13.30 -3.99 -5.10
C GLU A 82 -12.28 -3.38 -4.14
N LYS A 83 -11.92 -4.14 -3.12
CA LYS A 83 -11.08 -3.69 -1.98
C LYS A 83 -9.58 -3.75 -2.28
N THR A 84 -9.15 -3.30 -3.45
CA THR A 84 -7.72 -3.36 -3.84
C THR A 84 -7.32 -2.16 -4.70
N LEU A 85 -6.09 -1.70 -4.49
CA LEU A 85 -5.40 -0.73 -5.33
C LEU A 85 -4.29 -1.47 -6.10
N ASP A 86 -4.08 -1.12 -7.36
CA ASP A 86 -2.98 -1.71 -8.15
C ASP A 86 -1.70 -0.89 -8.05
N THR A 87 -0.57 -1.54 -8.30
CA THR A 87 0.76 -0.95 -8.22
C THR A 87 0.90 0.26 -9.15
N LEU A 88 0.39 0.20 -10.39
CA LEU A 88 0.46 1.38 -11.26
C LEU A 88 -0.48 2.50 -10.84
N SER A 89 -1.69 2.16 -10.38
CA SER A 89 -2.60 3.18 -9.85
C SER A 89 -2.00 3.87 -8.62
N LEU A 90 -1.30 3.14 -7.75
CA LEU A 90 -0.53 3.73 -6.65
C LEU A 90 0.62 4.60 -7.17
N THR A 91 1.40 4.13 -8.15
CA THR A 91 2.49 4.92 -8.75
C THR A 91 1.97 6.26 -9.30
N PHE A 92 0.85 6.25 -10.03
CA PHE A 92 0.31 7.48 -10.60
C PHE A 92 -0.30 8.42 -9.55
N ALA A 93 -0.82 7.87 -8.45
CA ALA A 93 -1.28 8.65 -7.32
C ALA A 93 -0.10 9.33 -6.63
N LEU A 94 1.02 8.63 -6.41
CA LEU A 94 2.22 9.23 -5.82
C LEU A 94 2.88 10.29 -6.71
N ASP A 95 2.66 10.23 -8.02
CA ASP A 95 3.14 11.22 -8.99
C ASP A 95 2.23 12.48 -9.09
N TYR A 96 1.17 12.61 -8.27
CA TYR A 96 0.06 13.58 -8.51
C TYR A 96 0.46 15.07 -8.57
N GLU A 97 1.55 15.47 -7.93
CA GLU A 97 2.04 16.87 -7.97
C GLU A 97 3.11 17.11 -9.03
N THR A 98 3.58 16.06 -9.69
CA THR A 98 4.71 16.17 -10.61
C THR A 98 4.23 16.52 -12.02
N HIS A 99 5.01 17.27 -12.81
CA HIS A 99 4.73 17.41 -14.25
C HIS A 99 4.83 16.08 -15.03
N ARG A 100 5.26 14.98 -14.38
CA ARG A 100 5.32 13.63 -14.97
C ARG A 100 3.94 13.10 -15.38
N ILE A 101 2.85 13.75 -14.94
CA ILE A 101 1.46 13.40 -15.31
C ILE A 101 1.15 13.75 -16.76
N ALA A 102 1.67 14.87 -17.26
CA ALA A 102 1.22 15.45 -18.53
C ALA A 102 1.88 14.82 -19.77
N THR A 103 3.02 14.14 -19.61
CA THR A 103 3.95 13.82 -20.71
C THR A 103 4.17 12.34 -21.00
N VAL A 104 3.49 11.42 -20.31
CA VAL A 104 3.76 9.98 -20.53
C VAL A 104 3.17 9.53 -21.87
N LYS A 105 4.04 9.36 -22.87
CA LYS A 105 3.78 8.44 -23.99
C LYS A 105 3.94 7.02 -23.43
N PHE A 106 2.82 6.36 -23.14
CA PHE A 106 2.82 5.08 -22.43
C PHE A 106 3.45 3.96 -23.25
N ASN A 107 4.72 3.71 -22.97
CA ASN A 107 5.49 2.56 -23.41
C ASN A 107 5.27 1.41 -22.40
N LEU A 108 4.95 0.19 -22.88
CA LEU A 108 4.78 -1.00 -22.02
C LEU A 108 6.02 -1.29 -21.14
N GLN A 109 7.22 -1.03 -21.64
CA GLN A 109 8.45 -1.16 -20.87
C GLN A 109 8.55 -0.13 -19.74
N GLU A 110 8.10 1.11 -19.96
CA GLU A 110 8.07 2.12 -18.90
C GLU A 110 7.08 1.71 -17.79
N LEU A 111 5.91 1.21 -18.18
CA LEU A 111 4.92 0.68 -17.22
C LEU A 111 5.48 -0.50 -16.42
N ARG A 112 6.25 -1.39 -17.05
CA ARG A 112 6.95 -2.49 -16.35
C ARG A 112 8.00 -1.96 -15.38
N ASN A 113 8.82 -1.00 -15.80
CA ASN A 113 9.86 -0.41 -14.95
C ASN A 113 9.22 0.26 -13.72
N ARG A 114 8.14 1.03 -13.91
CA ARG A 114 7.38 1.65 -12.81
C ARG A 114 6.77 0.62 -11.86
N ASN A 115 6.32 -0.52 -12.37
CA ASN A 115 5.82 -1.62 -11.54
C ASN A 115 6.91 -2.25 -10.66
N VAL A 116 8.11 -2.41 -11.19
CA VAL A 116 9.26 -2.90 -10.41
C VAL A 116 9.63 -1.88 -9.33
N GLU A 117 9.76 -0.62 -9.73
CA GLU A 117 10.15 0.49 -8.84
C GLU A 117 9.18 0.64 -7.65
N ILE A 118 7.87 0.62 -7.89
CA ILE A 118 6.89 0.72 -6.80
C ILE A 118 6.92 -0.52 -5.90
N GLY A 119 7.22 -1.70 -6.43
CA GLY A 119 7.44 -2.91 -5.64
C GLY A 119 8.62 -2.77 -4.68
N ASP A 120 9.73 -2.19 -5.14
CA ASP A 120 10.90 -1.93 -4.30
C ASP A 120 10.64 -0.83 -3.28
N HIS A 121 9.88 0.21 -3.65
CA HIS A 121 9.43 1.23 -2.72
C HIS A 121 8.56 0.66 -1.60
N LEU A 122 7.63 -0.25 -1.90
CA LEU A 122 6.79 -0.88 -0.86
C LEU A 122 7.65 -1.68 0.12
N LYS A 123 8.62 -2.46 -0.38
CA LYS A 123 9.55 -3.22 0.48
C LYS A 123 10.38 -2.31 1.38
N ALA A 124 10.95 -1.24 0.83
CA ALA A 124 11.83 -0.35 1.57
C ALA A 124 11.10 0.59 2.54
N ARG A 125 9.85 0.96 2.24
CA ARG A 125 9.14 2.04 2.95
C ARG A 125 7.98 1.57 3.81
N CYS A 126 7.44 0.39 3.58
CA CYS A 126 6.23 -0.07 4.28
C CYS A 126 6.51 -1.18 5.31
N ALA A 127 7.78 -1.44 5.63
CA ALA A 127 8.23 -2.42 6.62
C ALA A 127 7.61 -3.82 6.46
N GLY A 128 7.18 -4.21 5.25
CA GLY A 128 6.49 -5.47 5.00
C GLY A 128 5.01 -5.51 5.40
N LEU A 129 4.42 -4.41 5.89
CA LEU A 129 2.98 -4.32 6.18
C LEU A 129 2.12 -4.34 4.90
N LEU A 130 2.72 -3.95 3.77
CA LEU A 130 2.13 -4.06 2.43
C LEU A 130 2.97 -5.01 1.55
N GLU A 131 2.29 -5.80 0.73
CA GLU A 131 2.88 -6.75 -0.23
C GLU A 131 2.26 -6.56 -1.62
N ILE A 132 2.92 -7.11 -2.65
CA ILE A 132 2.38 -7.16 -4.01
C ILE A 132 1.87 -8.56 -4.33
N GLY A 133 0.66 -8.65 -4.85
CA GLY A 133 -0.01 -9.90 -5.23
C GLY A 133 -0.37 -9.96 -6.71
N ARG A 134 -0.45 -11.16 -7.26
CA ARG A 134 -0.90 -11.35 -8.65
C ARG A 134 -2.33 -10.85 -8.84
N ARG A 135 -2.56 -10.17 -9.96
CA ARG A 135 -3.89 -9.83 -10.46
C ARG A 135 -4.39 -10.98 -11.34
N TYR A 136 -5.59 -11.48 -11.06
CA TYR A 136 -6.26 -12.53 -11.84
C TYR A 136 -7.46 -11.96 -12.63
N SER A 137 -7.33 -10.72 -13.11
CA SER A 137 -8.37 -10.03 -13.87
C SER A 137 -7.92 -9.92 -15.32
N PRO A 138 -8.34 -10.84 -16.21
CA PRO A 138 -7.96 -10.81 -17.62
C PRO A 138 -8.27 -9.46 -18.26
N GLY A 139 -7.35 -8.93 -19.06
CA GLY A 139 -7.49 -7.64 -19.75
C GLY A 139 -7.08 -6.41 -18.91
N PHE A 140 -6.63 -6.62 -17.67
CA PHE A 140 -6.14 -5.56 -16.77
C PHE A 140 -4.68 -5.76 -16.33
N GLU A 141 -3.93 -6.62 -17.02
CA GLU A 141 -2.53 -6.92 -16.74
C GLU A 141 -1.66 -5.66 -16.82
N TYR A 142 -2.08 -4.68 -17.63
CA TYR A 142 -1.42 -3.38 -17.76
C TYR A 142 -1.44 -2.54 -16.49
N LEU A 143 -2.25 -2.87 -15.47
CA LEU A 143 -2.26 -2.20 -14.15
C LEU A 143 -1.20 -2.76 -13.19
N GLY A 144 -0.55 -3.87 -13.56
CA GLY A 144 0.46 -4.53 -12.74
C GLY A 144 -0.13 -5.46 -11.69
N TYR A 145 0.40 -5.35 -10.47
CA TYR A 145 0.07 -6.21 -9.32
C TYR A 145 -0.92 -5.51 -8.40
N ARG A 146 -1.58 -6.27 -7.53
CA ARG A 146 -2.40 -5.71 -6.45
C ARG A 146 -1.52 -5.35 -5.27
N VAL A 147 -1.74 -4.19 -4.67
CA VAL A 147 -1.22 -3.82 -3.37
C VAL A 147 -2.13 -4.44 -2.31
N LEU A 148 -1.55 -5.29 -1.48
CA LEU A 148 -2.24 -6.07 -0.46
C LEU A 148 -1.67 -5.75 0.90
N HIS A 149 -2.48 -5.89 1.93
CA HIS A 149 -1.97 -5.97 3.29
C HIS A 149 -1.34 -7.34 3.52
N LEU A 150 -0.27 -7.38 4.30
CA LEU A 150 0.40 -8.62 4.69
C LEU A 150 -0.58 -9.65 5.28
N HIS A 151 -1.56 -9.17 6.05
CA HIS A 151 -2.61 -9.98 6.65
C HIS A 151 -3.88 -9.14 6.92
N ARG A 152 -5.01 -9.82 7.17
CA ARG A 152 -6.26 -9.16 7.58
C ARG A 152 -6.11 -8.30 8.84
N SER A 153 -5.38 -8.79 9.85
CA SER A 153 -5.14 -8.05 11.10
C SER A 153 -4.30 -6.78 10.88
N VAL A 154 -3.34 -6.81 9.95
CA VAL A 154 -2.58 -5.60 9.56
C VAL A 154 -3.50 -4.55 8.96
N ARG A 155 -4.44 -4.97 8.10
CA ARG A 155 -5.45 -4.08 7.56
C ARG A 155 -6.32 -3.47 8.65
N GLU A 156 -6.86 -4.31 9.54
CA GLU A 156 -7.72 -3.86 10.63
C GLU A 156 -6.99 -2.85 11.53
N TYR A 157 -5.71 -3.11 11.84
CA TYR A 157 -4.85 -2.18 12.58
C TYR A 157 -4.66 -0.84 11.85
N LEU A 158 -4.29 -0.86 10.56
CA LEU A 158 -4.06 0.36 9.76
C LEU A 158 -5.36 1.16 9.50
N GLU A 159 -6.52 0.52 9.55
CA GLU A 159 -7.82 1.20 9.37
C GLU A 159 -8.25 2.02 10.61
N ARG A 160 -7.65 1.77 11.78
CA ARG A 160 -7.98 2.47 13.04
C ARG A 160 -7.70 3.97 12.97
N GLN A 161 -8.51 4.76 13.70
CA GLN A 161 -8.45 6.22 13.67
C GLN A 161 -7.21 6.81 14.36
N ASP A 162 -6.70 6.15 15.41
CA ASP A 162 -5.45 6.54 16.08
C ASP A 162 -4.23 6.30 15.18
N VAL A 163 -4.17 5.16 14.50
CA VAL A 163 -3.11 4.85 13.52
C VAL A 163 -3.18 5.79 12.32
N HIS A 164 -4.39 6.08 11.83
CA HIS A 164 -4.58 7.09 10.78
C HIS A 164 -4.02 8.45 11.20
N ARG A 165 -4.37 8.94 12.39
CA ARG A 165 -3.84 10.21 12.92
C ARG A 165 -2.32 10.19 13.05
N ARG A 166 -1.74 9.09 13.54
CA ARG A 166 -0.29 8.90 13.61
C ARG A 166 0.37 9.05 12.23
N LEU A 167 -0.19 8.43 11.20
CA LEU A 167 0.33 8.52 9.82
C LEU A 167 0.14 9.93 9.24
N SER A 168 -1.03 10.55 9.42
CA SER A 168 -1.28 11.93 8.99
C SER A 168 -0.29 12.92 9.60
N ASN A 169 0.04 12.77 10.89
CA ASN A 169 1.01 13.64 11.58
C ASN A 169 2.45 13.52 11.03
N GLN A 170 2.78 12.47 10.28
CA GLN A 170 4.08 12.35 9.60
C GLN A 170 4.16 13.18 8.32
N ILE A 171 3.03 13.68 7.83
CA ILE A 171 2.96 14.54 6.66
C ILE A 171 2.93 15.99 7.14
N LEU A 172 4.04 16.70 6.92
CA LEU A 172 4.21 18.10 7.32
C LEU A 172 3.35 19.08 6.50
N GLU A 173 2.74 18.61 5.41
CA GLU A 173 1.78 19.38 4.61
C GLU A 173 0.38 19.21 5.22
N PRO A 174 -0.17 20.23 5.89
CA PRO A 174 -1.43 20.13 6.62
C PRO A 174 -2.62 19.75 5.71
N ASP A 175 -2.50 20.01 4.41
CA ASP A 175 -3.59 19.84 3.45
C ASP A 175 -3.51 18.54 2.63
N PHE A 176 -2.59 17.63 2.96
CA PHE A 176 -2.51 16.37 2.23
C PHE A 176 -3.77 15.52 2.48
N GLU A 177 -4.57 15.35 1.44
CA GLU A 177 -5.65 14.38 1.39
C GLU A 177 -5.40 13.34 0.30
N PRO A 178 -5.70 12.05 0.56
CA PRO A 178 -5.33 10.96 -0.34
C PRO A 178 -6.25 10.84 -1.57
N TYR A 179 -7.36 11.56 -1.63
CA TYR A 179 -8.40 11.39 -2.66
C TYR A 179 -8.06 12.12 -3.96
N THR A 180 -7.46 13.31 -3.92
CA THR A 180 -6.94 13.97 -5.14
C THR A 180 -5.90 13.13 -5.87
N PRO A 181 -4.87 12.58 -5.20
CA PRO A 181 -3.96 11.60 -5.81
C PRO A 181 -4.69 10.46 -6.52
N LEU A 182 -5.75 9.93 -5.90
CA LEU A 182 -6.56 8.85 -6.45
C LEU A 182 -7.38 9.29 -7.68
N VAL A 183 -7.98 10.48 -7.67
CA VAL A 183 -8.64 11.06 -8.86
C VAL A 183 -7.64 11.17 -10.00
N CYS A 184 -6.47 11.77 -9.75
CA CYS A 184 -5.43 11.98 -10.76
C CYS A 184 -4.94 10.66 -11.36
N SER A 185 -4.83 9.62 -10.53
CA SER A 185 -4.49 8.27 -10.97
C SER A 185 -5.58 7.67 -11.87
N TYR A 186 -6.84 7.71 -11.42
CA TYR A 186 -7.95 7.06 -12.11
C TYR A 186 -8.24 7.71 -13.47
N VAL A 187 -8.14 9.04 -13.58
CA VAL A 187 -8.32 9.79 -14.84
C VAL A 187 -7.22 9.48 -15.87
N LYS A 188 -6.06 8.95 -15.46
CA LYS A 188 -4.99 8.53 -16.38
C LYS A 188 -5.20 7.15 -16.97
N GLU A 189 -5.84 6.22 -16.26
CA GLU A 189 -6.01 4.82 -16.71
C GLU A 189 -6.51 4.68 -18.17
N PRO A 190 -7.48 5.48 -18.67
CA PRO A 190 -7.93 5.39 -20.07
C PRO A 190 -6.84 5.73 -21.08
N LYS A 191 -5.83 6.52 -20.71
CA LYS A 191 -4.73 6.88 -21.62
C LYS A 191 -3.72 5.75 -21.78
N ILE A 192 -3.75 4.76 -20.89
CA ILE A 192 -2.75 3.69 -20.77
C ILE A 192 -3.13 2.47 -21.60
N SER A 193 -4.42 2.14 -21.65
CA SER A 193 -4.87 0.87 -22.19
C SER A 193 -6.10 1.02 -23.07
N GLU A 194 -6.00 0.49 -24.28
CA GLU A 194 -7.13 0.37 -25.20
C GLU A 194 -8.23 -0.52 -24.62
N ALA A 195 -7.89 -1.58 -23.89
CA ALA A 195 -8.88 -2.39 -23.19
C ALA A 195 -9.68 -1.56 -22.17
N ARG A 196 -9.02 -0.66 -21.43
CA ARG A 196 -9.71 0.27 -20.52
C ARG A 196 -10.61 1.23 -21.27
N ARG A 197 -10.13 1.81 -22.38
CA ARG A 197 -10.95 2.69 -23.24
C ARG A 197 -12.19 1.96 -23.77
N ASN A 198 -12.02 0.73 -24.23
CA ASN A 198 -13.12 -0.08 -24.74
C ASN A 198 -14.15 -0.41 -23.67
N ILE A 199 -13.72 -0.69 -22.43
CA ILE A 199 -14.63 -0.87 -21.29
C ILE A 199 -15.37 0.43 -20.97
N LEU A 200 -14.67 1.57 -20.98
CA LEU A 200 -15.28 2.87 -20.71
C LEU A 200 -16.22 3.34 -21.82
N ASN A 201 -16.04 2.87 -23.05
CA ASN A 201 -16.98 3.12 -24.14
C ASN A 201 -18.32 2.39 -23.94
N GLN A 202 -18.40 1.42 -23.01
CA GLN A 202 -19.67 0.82 -22.60
C GLN A 202 -20.37 1.70 -21.56
N LEU A 203 -21.69 1.88 -21.67
CA LEU A 203 -22.48 2.73 -20.75
C LEU A 203 -22.31 2.34 -19.27
N SER A 204 -22.24 1.04 -18.97
CA SER A 204 -21.99 0.53 -17.62
C SER A 204 -20.57 0.85 -17.12
N GLY A 205 -19.58 0.79 -18.00
CA GLY A 205 -18.20 1.16 -17.68
C GLY A 205 -18.03 2.66 -17.43
N LEU A 206 -18.65 3.49 -18.27
CA LEU A 206 -18.61 4.96 -18.14
C LEU A 206 -19.28 5.43 -16.85
N SER A 207 -20.45 4.89 -16.53
CA SER A 207 -21.19 5.25 -15.31
C SER A 207 -20.42 4.87 -14.05
N LEU A 208 -19.83 3.66 -13.99
CA LEU A 208 -18.99 3.25 -12.86
C LEU A 208 -17.73 4.12 -12.74
N PHE A 209 -17.12 4.48 -13.87
CA PHE A 209 -15.96 5.36 -13.89
C PHE A 209 -16.30 6.74 -13.36
N MET A 210 -17.36 7.37 -13.86
CA MET A 210 -17.83 8.67 -13.39
C MET A 210 -18.20 8.63 -11.91
N ALA A 211 -18.91 7.60 -11.45
CA ALA A 211 -19.25 7.45 -10.04
C ALA A 211 -18.00 7.38 -9.14
N THR A 212 -16.94 6.68 -9.58
CA THR A 212 -15.68 6.59 -8.83
C THR A 212 -14.94 7.93 -8.80
N VAL A 213 -14.86 8.63 -9.93
CA VAL A 213 -14.24 9.97 -10.02
C VAL A 213 -14.98 10.97 -9.14
N LEU A 214 -16.32 11.02 -9.24
CA LEU A 214 -17.15 11.92 -8.45
C LEU A 214 -17.05 11.62 -6.96
N HIS A 215 -17.00 10.34 -6.57
CA HIS A 215 -16.83 9.96 -5.17
C HIS A 215 -15.50 10.48 -4.62
N TYR A 216 -14.37 10.22 -5.29
CA TYR A 216 -13.09 10.72 -4.81
C TYR A 216 -12.98 12.25 -4.84
N ALA A 217 -13.56 12.91 -5.85
CA ALA A 217 -13.60 14.37 -5.89
C ALA A 217 -14.40 14.94 -4.71
N HIS A 218 -15.55 14.34 -4.40
CA HIS A 218 -16.37 14.73 -3.27
C HIS A 218 -15.66 14.51 -1.92
N GLU A 219 -14.99 13.38 -1.73
CA GLU A 219 -14.20 13.11 -0.53
C GLU A 219 -13.01 14.07 -0.39
N ALA A 220 -12.37 14.45 -1.50
CA ALA A 220 -11.32 15.47 -1.50
C ALA A 220 -11.86 16.85 -1.07
N ASP A 221 -13.04 17.25 -1.57
CA ASP A 221 -13.68 18.51 -1.20
C ASP A 221 -14.05 18.53 0.30
N ILE A 222 -14.57 17.41 0.84
CA ILE A 222 -14.84 17.26 2.28
C ILE A 222 -13.55 17.33 3.09
N ALA A 223 -12.50 16.61 2.68
CA ALA A 223 -11.24 16.57 3.41
C ALA A 223 -10.59 17.96 3.50
N ARG A 224 -10.61 18.72 2.40
CA ARG A 224 -10.11 20.11 2.36
C ARG A 224 -10.95 21.10 3.15
N SER A 225 -12.25 20.87 3.26
CA SER A 225 -13.14 21.75 4.03
C SER A 225 -13.00 21.55 5.55
N ASN A 226 -12.41 20.43 5.98
CA ASN A 226 -12.21 20.06 7.38
C ASN A 226 -10.75 20.21 7.87
N ALA A 227 -9.82 20.60 6.98
CA ALA A 227 -8.43 20.92 7.28
C ALA A 227 -8.31 22.37 7.80
#